data_AF-A0A8J2PDI5-F1
#
_entry.id   AF-A0A8J2PDI5-F1
#
_cell.length_a   1.000
_cell.length_b   1.000
_cell.length_c   1.000
_cell.angle_alpha   90.00
_cell.angle_beta   90.00
_cell.angle_gamma   90.00
#
_symmetry.space_group_name_H-M   'P 1'
#
loop_
_entity.id
_entity.type
_entity.pdbx_description
1 polymer ?
#
loop_
_entity_poly.entity_id
_entity_poly.type
_entity_poly.pdbx_seq_one_letter_code
_entity_poly.pdbx_strand_id
1 'polypeptide(L)'
;MVDLEELINRDYLVIFRENLGDKPLSTETKPKPNEDITEMQMEDVREKLAKLQDEVQNFPKSESNEDREITYRRLSESCVKYSIALDRVNVIGREKVRNERKEMLMKIDGLSTQIVDKYEQKRAPEN
;
A
#
# COMPACT_ATOMS: atom_id res chain seq x y z
N MET A 1 19.13 -11.16 5.71
CA MET A 1 17.74 -11.24 5.23
C MET A 1 17.18 -9.85 5.43
N VAL A 2 16.80 -9.15 4.35
CA VAL A 2 16.31 -7.77 4.46
C VAL A 2 14.84 -7.81 4.86
N ASP A 3 14.47 -7.04 5.88
CA ASP A 3 13.09 -6.96 6.34
C ASP A 3 12.24 -6.21 5.30
N LEU A 4 11.23 -6.90 4.76
CA LEU A 4 10.31 -6.37 3.75
C LEU A 4 9.61 -5.10 4.28
N GLU A 5 9.32 -5.05 5.57
CA GLU A 5 8.62 -3.92 6.19
C GLU A 5 9.52 -2.68 6.31
N GLU A 6 10.80 -2.86 6.63
CA GLU A 6 11.80 -1.79 6.65
C GLU A 6 12.00 -1.21 5.24
N LEU A 7 12.05 -2.08 4.23
CA LEU A 7 12.24 -1.71 2.82
C LEU A 7 11.04 -0.91 2.29
N ILE A 8 9.82 -1.35 2.61
CA ILE A 8 8.56 -0.67 2.24
C ILE A 8 8.44 0.69 2.94
N ASN A 9 8.74 0.75 4.24
CA ASN A 9 8.63 1.99 5.02
C ASN A 9 9.63 3.05 4.52
N ARG A 10 10.85 2.64 4.14
CA ARG A 10 11.84 3.54 3.55
C ARG A 10 11.32 4.19 2.26
N ASP A 11 10.77 3.40 1.35
CA ASP A 11 10.28 3.90 0.07
C ASP A 11 9.03 4.75 0.19
N TYR A 12 8.13 4.36 1.08
CA TYR A 12 6.97 5.17 1.44
C TYR A 12 7.40 6.57 1.90
N LEU A 13 8.42 6.67 2.76
CA LEU A 13 8.94 7.95 3.23
C LEU A 13 9.62 8.77 2.11
N VAL A 14 10.29 8.12 1.14
CA VAL A 14 10.88 8.82 -0.02
C VAL A 14 9.77 9.41 -0.89
N ILE A 15 8.76 8.62 -1.26
CA ILE A 15 7.64 9.06 -2.11
C ILE A 15 6.80 10.13 -1.39
N PHE A 16 6.55 9.98 -0.08
CA PHE A 16 5.79 10.95 0.70
C PHE A 16 6.55 12.28 0.83
N ARG A 17 7.88 12.24 0.98
CA ARG A 17 8.72 13.44 1.06
C ARG A 17 8.87 14.16 -0.27
N GLU A 18 8.92 13.43 -1.38
CA GLU A 18 8.93 14.01 -2.74
C GLU A 18 7.63 14.78 -3.06
N ASN A 19 6.49 14.34 -2.52
CA ASN A 19 5.20 15.01 -2.71
C ASN A 19 4.96 16.24 -1.80
N LEU A 20 5.83 16.48 -0.79
CA LEU A 20 5.71 17.62 0.14
C LEU A 20 6.58 18.83 -0.23
N GLY A 21 7.29 18.79 -1.36
CA GLY A 21 8.04 19.95 -1.88
C GLY A 21 9.25 20.38 -1.05
N ASP A 22 9.61 19.64 0.00
CA ASP A 22 10.80 19.93 0.79
C ASP A 22 12.05 19.32 0.14
N LYS A 23 12.98 20.22 -0.19
CA LYS A 23 14.26 19.98 -0.87
C LYS A 23 14.91 18.62 -0.56
N PRO A 24 15.49 17.94 -1.58
CA PRO A 24 16.20 16.70 -1.38
C PRO A 24 17.41 16.95 -0.47
N LEU A 25 17.40 16.35 0.73
CA LEU A 25 18.61 16.24 1.52
C LEU A 25 19.47 15.20 0.81
N SER A 26 20.44 15.71 0.06
CA SER A 26 21.43 14.93 -0.68
C SER A 26 22.21 14.02 0.27
N THR A 27 21.79 12.76 0.36
CA THR A 27 22.71 11.65 0.52
C THR A 27 22.40 10.69 -0.60
N GLU A 28 23.39 10.49 -1.46
CA GLU A 28 23.41 9.42 -2.46
C GLU A 28 23.02 8.11 -1.79
N THR A 29 21.75 7.75 -1.90
CA THR A 29 21.37 6.35 -1.94
C THR A 29 20.89 6.11 -3.34
N LYS A 30 21.86 5.91 -4.25
CA LYS A 30 21.58 5.17 -5.49
C LYS A 30 20.72 3.96 -5.08
N PRO A 31 19.54 3.74 -5.68
CA PRO A 31 18.80 2.52 -5.44
C PRO A 31 19.78 1.38 -5.71
N LYS A 32 20.07 0.56 -4.68
CA LYS A 32 20.89 -0.63 -4.86
C LYS A 32 20.25 -1.43 -6.00
N PRO A 33 21.05 -1.93 -6.96
CA PRO A 33 20.51 -2.71 -8.07
C PRO A 33 19.77 -3.91 -7.51
N ASN A 34 18.47 -4.01 -7.80
CA ASN A 34 17.61 -5.18 -7.65
C ASN A 34 17.96 -6.10 -6.47
N GLU A 35 17.57 -5.72 -5.25
CA GLU A 35 17.21 -6.76 -4.28
C GLU A 35 15.85 -7.30 -4.73
N ASP A 36 15.90 -8.32 -5.60
CA ASP A 36 14.73 -8.96 -6.17
C ASP A 36 13.80 -9.41 -5.05
N ILE A 37 12.61 -8.80 -4.99
CA ILE A 37 11.56 -9.33 -4.13
C ILE A 37 11.15 -10.70 -4.69
N THR A 38 11.28 -11.74 -3.86
CA THR A 38 11.10 -13.15 -4.24
C THR A 38 9.63 -13.57 -4.18
N GLU A 39 9.27 -14.71 -4.78
CA GLU A 39 7.90 -15.30 -4.68
C GLU A 39 7.42 -15.41 -3.22
N MET A 40 8.33 -15.65 -2.26
CA MET A 40 8.02 -15.69 -0.83
C MET A 40 7.44 -14.38 -0.31
N GLN A 41 7.93 -13.24 -0.80
CA GLN A 41 7.45 -11.92 -0.39
C GLN A 41 6.17 -11.52 -1.15
N MET A 42 5.85 -12.16 -2.29
CA MET A 42 4.52 -12.02 -2.92
C MET A 42 3.43 -12.70 -2.10
N GLU A 43 3.73 -13.86 -1.50
CA GLU A 43 2.79 -14.54 -0.59
C GLU A 43 2.55 -13.71 0.68
N ASP A 44 3.61 -13.10 1.25
CA ASP A 44 3.48 -12.17 2.38
C ASP A 44 2.57 -10.97 2.02
N VAL A 45 2.73 -10.40 0.83
CA VAL A 45 1.88 -9.29 0.35
C VAL A 45 0.44 -9.77 0.14
N ARG A 46 0.23 -11.00 -0.35
CA ARG A 46 -1.10 -11.59 -0.52
C ARG A 46 -1.81 -11.78 0.83
N GLU A 47 -1.13 -12.33 1.83
CA GLU A 47 -1.71 -12.48 3.18
C GLU A 47 -2.07 -11.13 3.78
N LYS A 48 -1.19 -10.14 3.62
CA LYS A 48 -1.42 -8.78 4.09
C LYS A 48 -2.59 -8.11 3.35
N LEU A 49 -2.71 -8.33 2.04
CA LEU A 49 -3.85 -7.87 1.23
C LEU A 49 -5.17 -8.49 1.66
N ALA A 50 -5.19 -9.78 1.98
CA ALA A 50 -6.39 -10.45 2.48
C ALA A 50 -6.85 -9.86 3.82
N LYS A 51 -5.92 -9.64 4.76
CA LYS A 51 -6.21 -8.95 6.03
C LYS A 51 -6.72 -7.52 5.79
N LEU A 52 -6.10 -6.79 4.87
CA LEU A 52 -6.53 -5.44 4.51
C LEU A 52 -7.96 -5.45 3.96
N GLN A 53 -8.29 -6.40 3.09
CA GLN A 53 -9.64 -6.56 2.56
C GLN A 53 -10.67 -6.80 3.68
N ASP A 54 -10.37 -7.66 4.65
CA ASP A 54 -11.25 -7.88 5.80
C ASP A 54 -11.42 -6.62 6.66
N GLU A 55 -10.34 -5.84 6.87
CA GLU A 55 -10.42 -4.56 7.58
C GLU A 55 -11.24 -3.51 6.82
N VAL A 56 -11.14 -3.44 5.49
CA VAL A 56 -11.95 -2.55 4.65
C VAL A 56 -13.42 -2.96 4.65
N GLN A 57 -13.71 -4.26 4.64
CA GLN A 57 -15.09 -4.73 4.78
C GLN A 57 -15.67 -4.37 6.15
N ASN A 58 -14.88 -4.55 7.20
CA ASN A 58 -15.22 -4.20 8.57
C ASN A 58 -14.91 -2.73 8.94
N PHE A 59 -14.79 -1.84 7.94
CA PHE A 59 -14.47 -0.43 8.17
C PHE A 59 -15.39 0.15 9.25
N PRO A 60 -14.84 0.82 10.27
CA PRO A 60 -15.58 1.17 11.46
C PRO A 60 -16.81 2.00 11.12
N LYS A 61 -17.97 1.53 11.60
CA LYS A 61 -19.23 2.28 11.62
C LYS A 61 -19.28 3.30 12.77
N SER A 62 -18.16 3.46 13.49
CA SER A 62 -17.99 4.36 14.65
C SER A 62 -18.63 5.73 14.39
N GLU A 63 -19.30 6.30 15.38
CA GLU A 63 -19.83 7.66 15.31
C GLU A 63 -18.73 8.72 15.42
N SER A 64 -17.56 8.35 15.95
CA SER A 64 -16.41 9.25 16.06
C SER A 64 -15.75 9.44 14.69
N ASN A 65 -15.76 10.68 14.22
CA ASN A 65 -15.10 11.07 12.98
C ASN A 65 -13.57 10.86 13.07
N GLU A 66 -12.99 11.03 14.25
CA GLU A 66 -11.56 10.87 14.51
C GLU A 66 -11.10 9.42 14.33
N ASP A 67 -11.83 8.45 14.91
CA ASP A 67 -11.51 7.02 14.75
C ASP A 67 -11.61 6.57 13.29
N ARG A 68 -12.58 7.13 12.54
CA ARG A 68 -12.76 6.84 11.11
C ARG A 68 -11.65 7.46 10.28
N GLU A 69 -11.21 8.67 10.60
CA GLU A 69 -10.07 9.31 9.91
C GLU A 69 -8.77 8.55 10.19
N ILE A 70 -8.52 8.15 11.44
CA ILE A 70 -7.35 7.32 11.80
C ILE A 70 -7.36 6.00 11.02
N THR A 71 -8.52 5.34 10.96
CA THR A 71 -8.65 4.06 10.24
C THR A 71 -8.53 4.24 8.73
N TYR A 72 -9.16 5.27 8.16
CA TYR A 72 -9.02 5.63 6.75
C TYR A 72 -7.55 5.87 6.38
N ARG A 73 -6.84 6.67 7.17
CA ARG A 73 -5.42 6.97 6.94
C ARG A 73 -4.59 5.70 7.01
N ARG A 74 -4.78 4.88 8.06
CA ARG A 74 -4.06 3.61 8.22
C ARG A 74 -4.27 2.67 7.02
N LEU A 75 -5.52 2.48 6.60
CA LEU A 75 -5.84 1.58 5.48
C LEU A 75 -5.30 2.11 4.15
N SER A 76 -5.39 3.42 3.91
CA SER A 76 -4.85 4.07 2.72
C SER A 76 -3.32 3.97 2.67
N GLU A 77 -2.64 4.21 3.80
CA GLU A 77 -1.20 4.03 3.91
C GLU A 77 -0.79 2.57 3.63
N SER A 78 -1.54 1.60 4.14
CA SER A 78 -1.29 0.18 3.85
C SER A 78 -1.45 -0.17 2.37
N CYS A 79 -2.47 0.35 1.69
CA CYS A 79 -2.63 0.18 0.23
C CYS A 79 -1.38 0.68 -0.53
N VAL A 80 -0.92 1.90 -0.22
CA VAL A 80 0.25 2.50 -0.87
C VAL A 80 1.51 1.67 -0.60
N LYS A 81 1.72 1.27 0.67
CA LYS A 81 2.85 0.43 1.09
C LYS A 81 2.89 -0.90 0.33
N TYR A 82 1.76 -1.57 0.15
CA TYR A 82 1.71 -2.82 -0.61
C TYR A 82 1.87 -2.61 -2.11
N SER A 83 1.41 -1.49 -2.67
CA SER A 83 1.67 -1.15 -4.08
C SER A 83 3.17 -1.00 -4.34
N ILE A 84 3.88 -0.26 -3.47
CA ILE A 84 5.34 -0.09 -3.52
C ILE A 84 6.05 -1.45 -3.40
N ALA A 85 5.56 -2.31 -2.50
CA ALA A 85 6.11 -3.66 -2.34
C ALA A 85 5.98 -4.47 -3.63
N LEU A 86 4.83 -4.41 -4.31
CA LEU A 86 4.60 -5.13 -5.56
C LEU A 86 5.42 -4.57 -6.72
N ASP A 87 5.63 -3.26 -6.79
CA ASP A 87 6.43 -2.64 -7.86
C ASP A 87 7.90 -3.08 -7.83
N ARG A 88 8.40 -3.45 -6.64
CA ARG A 88 9.75 -4.01 -6.45
C ARG A 88 9.89 -5.48 -6.81
N VAL A 89 8.79 -6.19 -7.08
CA VAL A 89 8.83 -7.59 -7.51
C VAL A 89 9.45 -7.70 -8.90
N ASN A 90 10.55 -8.46 -8.99
CA ASN A 90 11.19 -8.75 -10.27
C ASN A 90 10.36 -9.79 -11.04
N VAL A 91 9.79 -9.33 -12.15
CA VAL A 91 8.92 -10.11 -13.05
C VAL A 91 9.59 -10.47 -14.38
N ILE A 92 10.91 -10.22 -14.51
CA ILE A 92 11.66 -10.48 -15.75
C ILE A 92 11.71 -12.00 -15.99
N GLY A 93 11.23 -12.44 -17.15
CA GLY A 93 11.17 -13.85 -17.53
C GLY A 93 10.17 -14.71 -16.75
N ARG A 94 9.37 -14.13 -15.85
CA ARG A 94 8.42 -14.83 -14.98
C ARG A 94 6.99 -14.37 -15.25
N GLU A 95 6.36 -14.93 -16.28
CA GLU A 95 5.01 -14.54 -16.71
C GLU A 95 3.95 -14.75 -15.61
N LYS A 96 4.04 -15.85 -14.86
CA LYS A 96 3.13 -16.13 -13.73
C LYS A 96 3.20 -15.02 -12.67
N VAL A 97 4.41 -14.68 -12.23
CA VAL A 97 4.67 -13.63 -11.23
C VAL A 97 4.22 -12.26 -11.75
N ARG A 98 4.38 -11.99 -13.05
CA ARG A 98 3.88 -10.77 -13.68
C ARG A 98 2.36 -10.65 -13.62
N ASN A 99 1.66 -11.72 -13.98
CA ASN A 99 0.20 -11.74 -13.97
C ASN A 99 -0.33 -11.61 -12.55
N GLU A 100 0.27 -12.33 -11.60
CA GLU A 100 -0.11 -12.27 -10.20
C GLU A 100 0.16 -10.89 -9.57
N ARG A 101 1.31 -10.27 -9.88
CA ARG A 101 1.59 -8.88 -9.48
C ARG A 101 0.50 -7.93 -10.00
N LYS A 102 0.11 -8.09 -11.27
CA LYS A 102 -0.94 -7.27 -11.88
C LYS A 102 -2.29 -7.47 -11.19
N GLU A 103 -2.67 -8.71 -10.89
CA GLU A 103 -3.90 -9.02 -10.17
C GLU A 103 -3.91 -8.40 -8.77
N MET A 104 -2.79 -8.49 -8.04
CA MET A 104 -2.68 -7.89 -6.72
C MET A 104 -2.74 -6.35 -6.76
N LEU A 105 -2.08 -5.72 -7.73
CA LEU A 105 -2.19 -4.27 -7.94
C LEU A 105 -3.64 -3.85 -8.24
N MET A 106 -4.35 -4.60 -9.08
CA MET A 106 -5.78 -4.37 -9.35
C MET A 106 -6.65 -4.51 -8.08
N LYS A 107 -6.32 -5.46 -7.19
CA LYS A 107 -7.00 -5.58 -5.89
C LYS A 107 -6.72 -4.39 -4.99
N ILE A 108 -5.47 -3.91 -4.91
CA ILE A 108 -5.11 -2.72 -4.13
C ILE A 108 -5.88 -1.49 -4.61
N ASP A 109 -5.98 -1.30 -5.93
CA ASP A 109 -6.71 -0.19 -6.53
C ASP A 109 -8.21 -0.25 -6.19
N GLY A 110 -8.81 -1.44 -6.29
CA GLY A 110 -10.19 -1.69 -5.89
C GLY A 110 -10.44 -1.51 -4.40
N LEU A 111 -9.49 -1.87 -3.53
CA LEU A 111 -9.57 -1.63 -2.08
C LEU A 111 -9.44 -0.15 -1.76
N SER A 112 -8.52 0.56 -2.40
CA SER A 112 -8.33 2.01 -2.24
C SER A 112 -9.60 2.77 -2.58
N THR A 113 -10.25 2.41 -3.69
CA THR A 113 -11.55 2.98 -4.07
C THR A 113 -12.63 2.70 -3.02
N GLN A 114 -12.74 1.45 -2.54
CA GLN A 114 -13.71 1.09 -1.50
C GLN A 114 -13.48 1.81 -0.16
N ILE A 115 -12.21 2.06 0.22
CA ILE A 115 -11.86 2.81 1.42
C ILE A 115 -12.35 4.25 1.32
N VAL A 116 -12.13 4.89 0.17
CA VAL A 116 -12.62 6.25 -0.13
C VAL A 116 -14.14 6.28 -0.10
N ASP A 117 -14.81 5.38 -0.82
CA ASP A 117 -16.28 5.30 -0.86
C ASP A 117 -16.88 5.13 0.54
N LYS A 118 -16.34 4.21 1.36
CA LYS A 118 -16.82 3.97 2.73
C LYS A 118 -16.57 5.15 3.67
N TYR A 119 -15.50 5.90 3.44
CA TYR A 119 -15.22 7.12 4.19
C TYR A 119 -16.21 8.24 3.79
N GLU A 120 -16.44 8.43 2.49
CA GLU A 120 -17.30 9.48 1.93
C GLU A 120 -18.80 9.24 2.12
N GLN A 121 -19.29 8.00 2.04
CA GLN A 121 -20.72 7.64 2.17
C GLN A 121 -21.40 8.09 3.47
N LYS A 122 -20.64 8.46 4.51
CA LYS A 122 -21.18 9.04 5.76
C LYS A 122 -20.75 10.48 6.00
N ARG A 123 -19.96 11.06 5.11
CA ARG A 123 -19.61 12.49 5.12
C ARG A 123 -20.67 13.36 4.44
N ALA A 124 -21.54 12.74 3.63
CA ALA A 124 -22.79 13.34 3.18
C ALA A 124 -23.85 13.14 4.29
N PRO A 125 -24.17 14.16 5.10
CA PRO A 125 -25.42 14.13 5.85
C PRO A 125 -26.57 14.10 4.85
N GLU A 126 -27.55 13.23 5.12
CA GLU A 126 -28.87 13.31 4.50
C GLU A 126 -29.37 14.76 4.59
N ASN A 127 -29.74 15.32 3.43
CA ASN A 127 -30.40 16.62 3.31
C ASN A 127 -31.88 16.48 3.66
#